data_AF-A0A7X9L7U0-F1
#
_entry.id   AF-A0A7X9L7U0-F1
#
_cell.length_a   1.000
_cell.length_b   1.000
_cell.length_c   1.000
_cell.angle_alpha   90.00
_cell.angle_beta   90.00
_cell.angle_gamma   90.00
#
_symmetry.space_group_name_H-M   'P 1'
#
loop_
_entity.id
_entity.type
_entity.pdbx_description
1 polymer ?
#
loop_
_entity_poly.entity_id
_entity_poly.type
_entity_poly.pdbx_seq_one_letter_code
_entity_poly.pdbx_strand_id
1 'polypeptide(L)'
;AKVTGKTSLAAATIMAPGWAHWSIGDLVKSDGKDTRKWNDDKFGVFVLPGNDGKPAPVFAGGSNIGISAKSKNQAGSRDLLKIVFSAEYQQMLGKNGLGPANADYVSSLGTDQFAKALIESASNSKLTPAAPGWATVEASGKLEEFFAKVADGGDVTALAAEYDALFTPMLNAK
;
A
#
# COMPACT_ATOMS: atom_id res chain seq x y z
N ALA A 1 -13.00 -8.05 -35.55
CA ALA A 1 -12.04 -9.14 -35.28
C ALA A 1 -12.81 -10.36 -34.76
N LYS A 2 -12.50 -11.57 -35.24
CA LYS A 2 -13.11 -12.82 -34.76
C LYS A 2 -12.58 -13.13 -33.35
N VAL A 3 -13.47 -13.42 -32.41
CA VAL A 3 -13.12 -13.84 -31.04
C VAL A 3 -12.47 -15.23 -31.10
N THR A 4 -11.22 -15.36 -30.64
CA THR A 4 -10.38 -16.57 -30.77
C THR A 4 -10.26 -17.41 -29.49
N GLY A 5 -11.07 -17.15 -28.44
CA GLY A 5 -11.02 -17.91 -27.19
C GLY A 5 -12.38 -18.04 -26.50
N LYS A 6 -12.57 -19.12 -25.72
CA LYS A 6 -13.74 -19.33 -24.84
C LYS A 6 -13.60 -18.65 -23.46
N THR A 7 -12.43 -18.08 -23.17
CA THR A 7 -12.19 -17.27 -21.98
C THR A 7 -12.90 -15.94 -22.16
N SER A 8 -14.06 -15.76 -21.53
CA SER A 8 -14.62 -14.43 -21.40
C SER A 8 -13.67 -13.58 -20.55
N LEU A 9 -13.38 -12.35 -20.98
CA LEU A 9 -12.77 -11.30 -20.15
C LEU A 9 -13.69 -10.85 -18.99
N ALA A 10 -14.61 -11.71 -18.53
CA ALA A 10 -15.72 -11.37 -17.64
C ALA A 10 -15.27 -11.02 -16.21
N ALA A 11 -14.00 -11.26 -15.87
CA ALA A 11 -13.39 -10.79 -14.64
C ALA A 11 -12.18 -9.91 -15.00
N ALA A 12 -12.30 -8.61 -14.75
CA ALA A 12 -11.18 -7.68 -14.74
C ALA A 12 -10.78 -7.45 -13.27
N THR A 13 -9.50 -7.62 -12.96
CA THR A 13 -8.96 -7.29 -11.64
C THR A 13 -8.45 -5.85 -11.66
N ILE A 14 -8.84 -5.08 -10.64
CA ILE A 14 -8.33 -3.72 -10.42
C ILE A 14 -7.39 -3.78 -9.23
N MET A 15 -6.15 -3.33 -9.41
CA MET A 15 -5.24 -3.09 -8.30
C MET A 15 -5.45 -1.66 -7.80
N ALA A 16 -5.79 -1.52 -6.52
CA ALA A 16 -6.01 -0.22 -5.90
C ALA A 16 -5.55 -0.25 -4.43
N PRO A 17 -5.11 0.89 -3.87
CA PRO A 17 -4.83 1.00 -2.45
C PRO A 17 -6.12 0.92 -1.64
N GLY A 18 -6.05 0.38 -0.42
CA GLY A 18 -7.25 0.12 0.42
C GLY A 18 -8.14 1.34 0.66
N TRP A 19 -7.56 2.55 0.77
CA TRP A 19 -8.31 3.80 0.96
C TRP A 19 -9.18 4.19 -0.25
N ALA A 20 -8.90 3.65 -1.44
CA ALA A 20 -9.60 4.00 -2.68
C ALA A 20 -10.92 3.22 -2.87
N HIS A 21 -11.38 2.45 -1.87
CA HIS A 21 -12.58 1.63 -2.00
C HIS A 21 -13.85 2.44 -2.32
N TRP A 22 -13.94 3.69 -1.86
CA TRP A 22 -15.02 4.63 -2.19
C TRP A 22 -15.09 5.03 -3.67
N SER A 23 -14.02 4.77 -4.42
CA SER A 23 -13.88 5.14 -5.84
C SER A 23 -14.09 3.95 -6.78
N ILE A 24 -14.46 2.78 -6.26
CA ILE A 24 -14.64 1.54 -7.04
C ILE A 24 -16.09 1.07 -6.89
N GLY A 25 -16.70 0.69 -8.02
CA GLY A 25 -18.06 0.16 -8.04
C GLY A 25 -18.85 0.58 -9.27
N ASP A 26 -20.15 0.29 -9.24
CA ASP A 26 -21.10 0.70 -10.26
C ASP A 26 -21.15 2.24 -10.33
N LEU A 27 -21.24 2.79 -11.54
CA LEU A 27 -21.47 4.21 -11.73
C LEU A 27 -22.92 4.52 -11.39
N VAL A 28 -23.13 5.44 -10.46
CA VAL A 28 -24.46 5.90 -10.05
C VAL A 28 -24.51 7.42 -10.07
N LYS A 29 -25.72 7.99 -10.08
CA LYS A 29 -25.91 9.43 -9.88
C LYS A 29 -26.37 9.69 -8.44
N SER A 30 -25.63 10.52 -7.72
CA SER A 30 -25.99 11.05 -6.40
C SER A 30 -25.94 12.58 -6.47
N ASP A 31 -27.04 13.25 -6.11
CA ASP A 31 -27.16 14.72 -6.16
C ASP A 31 -26.74 15.35 -7.50
N GLY A 32 -27.09 14.66 -8.60
CA GLY A 32 -26.76 15.10 -9.96
C GLY A 32 -25.30 14.92 -10.37
N LYS A 33 -24.45 14.37 -9.49
CA LYS A 33 -23.04 14.06 -9.77
C LYS A 33 -22.84 12.55 -9.94
N ASP A 34 -21.91 12.21 -10.82
CA ASP A 34 -21.47 10.84 -11.00
C ASP A 34 -20.64 10.40 -9.80
N THR A 35 -21.06 9.34 -9.13
CA THR A 35 -20.37 8.73 -7.99
C THR A 35 -20.25 7.22 -8.19
N ARG A 36 -19.40 6.59 -7.37
CA ARG A 36 -19.18 5.14 -7.39
C ARG A 36 -19.87 4.51 -6.20
N LYS A 37 -20.59 3.42 -6.44
CA LYS A 37 -21.24 2.64 -5.39
C LYS A 37 -20.80 1.18 -5.49
N TRP A 38 -20.24 0.67 -4.40
CA TRP A 38 -19.87 -0.73 -4.30
C TRP A 38 -21.10 -1.65 -4.45
N ASN A 39 -20.90 -2.79 -5.10
CA ASN A 39 -21.93 -3.79 -5.36
C ASN A 39 -21.37 -5.19 -5.09
N ASP A 40 -21.75 -5.76 -3.95
CA ASP A 40 -21.27 -7.08 -3.50
C ASP A 40 -21.69 -8.23 -4.44
N ASP A 41 -22.72 -8.04 -5.29
CA ASP A 41 -23.15 -9.06 -6.26
C ASP A 41 -22.25 -9.10 -7.50
N LYS A 42 -21.42 -8.07 -7.71
CA LYS A 42 -20.56 -7.93 -8.90
C LYS A 42 -19.07 -7.88 -8.58
N PHE A 43 -18.72 -7.28 -7.44
CA PHE A 43 -17.34 -7.03 -7.06
C PHE A 43 -16.98 -7.84 -5.81
N GLY A 44 -15.74 -8.32 -5.79
CA GLY A 44 -15.13 -8.89 -4.61
C GLY A 44 -13.78 -8.23 -4.35
N VAL A 45 -13.36 -8.26 -3.10
CA VAL A 45 -12.03 -7.82 -2.66
C VAL A 45 -11.26 -9.00 -2.11
N PHE A 46 -9.99 -9.08 -2.49
CA PHE A 46 -9.05 -10.06 -2.00
C PHE A 46 -7.63 -9.47 -2.02
N VAL A 47 -6.76 -10.00 -1.17
CA VAL A 47 -5.34 -9.61 -1.16
C VAL A 47 -4.63 -10.14 -2.40
N LEU A 48 -3.61 -9.42 -2.88
CA LEU A 48 -2.76 -9.95 -3.94
C LEU A 48 -2.14 -11.28 -3.47
N PRO A 49 -2.31 -12.40 -4.18
CA PRO A 49 -1.78 -13.68 -3.74
C PRO A 49 -0.27 -13.74 -3.97
N GLY A 50 0.46 -14.21 -2.97
CA GLY A 50 1.87 -14.55 -3.05
C GLY A 50 2.09 -15.88 -3.76
N ASN A 51 3.35 -16.15 -4.12
CA ASN A 51 3.75 -17.41 -4.75
C ASN A 51 3.70 -18.62 -3.80
N ASP A 52 3.53 -18.39 -2.50
CA ASP A 52 3.39 -19.39 -1.45
C ASP A 52 1.94 -19.54 -0.94
N GLY A 53 0.99 -18.89 -1.60
CA GLY A 53 -0.43 -18.89 -1.22
C GLY A 53 -0.77 -17.98 -0.03
N LYS A 54 0.20 -17.28 0.56
CA LYS A 54 -0.04 -16.23 1.56
C LYS A 54 -0.28 -14.89 0.87
N PRO A 55 -0.69 -13.83 1.59
CA PRO A 55 -0.74 -12.49 1.01
C PRO A 55 0.63 -12.11 0.44
N ALA A 56 0.70 -11.65 -0.80
CA ALA A 56 1.93 -11.15 -1.38
C ALA A 56 2.45 -9.96 -0.55
N PRO A 57 3.78 -9.77 -0.44
CA PRO A 57 4.32 -8.59 0.18
C PRO A 57 3.79 -7.33 -0.53
N VAL A 58 3.08 -6.48 0.20
CA VAL A 58 2.65 -5.16 -0.28
C VAL A 58 3.50 -4.08 0.38
N PHE A 59 3.70 -2.98 -0.31
CA PHE A 59 4.40 -1.83 0.25
C PHE A 59 3.62 -1.24 1.42
N ALA A 60 4.21 -1.28 2.62
CA ALA A 60 3.73 -0.57 3.80
C ALA A 60 4.16 0.90 3.69
N GLY A 61 3.34 1.73 3.06
CA GLY A 61 3.53 3.17 3.03
C GLY A 61 3.08 3.85 4.33
N GLY A 62 2.80 5.15 4.23
CA GLY A 62 2.21 5.94 5.32
C GLY A 62 3.00 7.20 5.63
N SER A 63 2.90 7.67 6.86
CA SER A 63 3.60 8.87 7.32
C SER A 63 4.02 8.71 8.77
N ASN A 64 5.25 9.11 9.06
CA ASN A 64 5.73 9.30 10.42
C ASN A 64 5.67 10.78 10.79
N ILE A 65 5.46 11.07 12.07
CA ILE A 65 5.46 12.44 12.58
C ILE A 65 6.75 12.65 13.39
N GLY A 66 7.62 13.53 12.89
CA GLY A 66 8.85 13.94 13.57
C GLY A 66 8.68 15.26 14.32
N ILE A 67 9.30 15.37 15.49
CA ILE A 67 9.45 16.66 16.17
C ILE A 67 10.77 17.29 15.71
N SER A 68 10.70 18.50 15.15
CA SER A 68 11.91 19.25 14.78
C SER A 68 12.79 19.48 16.01
N ALA A 69 14.08 19.14 15.90
CA ALA A 69 15.07 19.42 16.94
C ALA A 69 15.19 20.92 17.26
N LYS A 70 14.82 21.80 16.30
CA LYS A 70 14.82 23.26 16.45
C LYS A 70 13.50 23.82 16.99
N SER A 71 12.50 22.97 17.26
CA SER A 71 11.21 23.43 17.79
C SER A 71 11.41 24.11 19.15
N LYS A 72 10.81 25.30 19.31
CA LYS A 72 10.76 26.02 20.58
C LYS A 72 9.74 25.44 21.57
N ASN A 73 8.88 24.53 21.12
CA ASN A 73 7.77 23.96 21.89
C ASN A 73 7.90 22.43 22.01
N GLN A 74 9.03 21.95 22.53
CA GLN A 74 9.31 20.51 22.62
C GLN A 74 8.27 19.75 23.46
N ALA A 75 7.91 20.27 24.64
CA ALA A 75 6.94 19.63 25.53
C ALA A 75 5.55 19.52 24.87
N GLY A 76 5.01 20.64 24.36
CA GLY A 76 3.72 20.64 23.68
C GLY A 76 3.70 19.76 22.42
N SER A 77 4.82 19.68 21.69
CA SER A 77 4.94 18.76 20.53
C SER A 77 4.85 17.30 20.97
N ARG A 78 5.47 16.93 22.11
CA ARG A 78 5.37 15.58 22.67
C ARG A 78 3.96 15.27 23.16
N ASP A 79 3.29 16.23 23.77
CA ASP A 79 1.92 16.03 24.24
C ASP A 79 0.94 15.86 23.07
N LEU A 80 1.12 16.61 21.98
CA LEU A 80 0.37 16.37 20.75
C LEU A 80 0.58 14.95 20.21
N LEU A 81 1.83 14.47 20.15
CA LEU A 81 2.09 13.10 19.70
C LEU A 81 1.41 12.06 20.60
N LYS A 82 1.39 12.25 21.92
CA LYS A 82 0.66 11.34 22.82
C LYS A 82 -0.83 11.27 22.50
N ILE A 83 -1.45 12.40 22.13
CA ILE A 83 -2.86 12.43 21.72
C ILE A 83 -3.04 11.67 20.40
N VAL A 84 -2.22 11.97 19.38
CA VAL A 84 -2.31 11.32 18.05
C VAL A 84 -2.13 9.80 18.14
N PHE A 85 -1.24 9.33 18.99
CA PHE A 85 -0.98 7.90 19.20
C PHE A 85 -1.81 7.26 20.34
N SER A 86 -2.75 8.00 20.93
CA SER A 86 -3.66 7.46 21.93
C SER A 86 -4.60 6.41 21.33
N ALA A 87 -5.09 5.50 22.17
CA ALA A 87 -6.06 4.49 21.76
C ALA A 87 -7.31 5.10 21.10
N GLU A 88 -7.82 6.18 21.68
CA GLU A 88 -9.01 6.88 21.19
C GLU A 88 -8.80 7.41 19.77
N TYR A 89 -7.68 8.12 19.54
CA TYR A 89 -7.39 8.71 18.24
C TYR A 89 -7.11 7.64 17.19
N GLN A 90 -6.35 6.59 17.54
CA GLN A 90 -6.05 5.49 16.63
C GLN A 90 -7.31 4.68 16.25
N GLN A 91 -8.23 4.44 17.19
CA GLN A 91 -9.51 3.81 16.89
C GLN A 91 -10.42 4.71 16.05
N MET A 92 -10.38 6.03 16.26
CA MET A 92 -11.09 6.98 15.41
C MET A 92 -10.59 6.90 13.96
N LEU A 93 -9.28 6.80 13.74
CA LEU A 93 -8.71 6.62 12.39
C LEU A 93 -9.26 5.34 11.74
N GLY A 94 -9.21 4.21 12.44
CA GLY A 94 -9.71 2.93 11.92
C GLY A 94 -11.19 2.96 11.57
N LYS A 95 -12.04 3.55 12.43
CA LYS A 95 -13.48 3.72 12.15
C LYS A 95 -13.78 4.55 10.90
N ASN A 96 -12.85 5.41 10.48
CA ASN A 96 -12.96 6.23 9.27
C ASN A 96 -12.23 5.61 8.07
N GLY A 97 -11.83 4.35 8.14
CA GLY A 97 -11.19 3.63 7.04
C GLY A 97 -9.70 3.91 6.86
N LEU A 98 -9.05 4.54 7.85
CA LEU A 98 -7.61 4.77 7.85
C LEU A 98 -6.93 3.72 8.73
N GLY A 99 -5.98 2.99 8.18
CA GLY A 99 -5.20 1.98 8.91
C GLY A 99 -4.51 2.60 10.14
N PRO A 100 -4.85 2.17 11.38
CA PRO A 100 -4.15 2.63 12.57
C PRO A 100 -2.67 2.23 12.53
N ALA A 101 -1.79 3.07 13.09
CA ALA A 101 -0.37 2.80 13.14
C ALA A 101 -0.01 1.70 14.16
N ASN A 102 -0.85 1.48 15.18
CA ASN A 102 -0.70 0.39 16.13
C ASN A 102 -1.61 -0.80 15.74
N ALA A 103 -0.99 -1.97 15.58
CA ALA A 103 -1.64 -3.23 15.26
C ALA A 103 -2.74 -3.63 16.26
N ASP A 104 -2.66 -3.20 17.52
CA ASP A 104 -3.67 -3.49 18.55
C ASP A 104 -5.05 -2.89 18.22
N TYR A 105 -5.10 -1.87 17.36
CA TYR A 105 -6.32 -1.14 17.03
C TYR A 105 -6.91 -1.48 15.66
N VAL A 106 -6.34 -2.43 14.92
CA VAL A 106 -6.82 -2.76 13.55
C VAL A 106 -8.25 -3.29 13.53
N SER A 107 -8.73 -3.85 14.64
CA SER A 107 -10.14 -4.27 14.78
C SER A 107 -11.13 -3.12 14.63
N SER A 108 -10.69 -1.87 14.85
CA SER A 108 -11.52 -0.68 14.63
C SER A 108 -11.85 -0.39 13.16
N LEU A 109 -11.15 -1.04 12.21
CA LEU A 109 -11.47 -0.98 10.77
C LEU A 109 -12.79 -1.67 10.42
N GLY A 110 -13.31 -2.54 11.30
CA GLY A 110 -14.55 -3.27 11.09
C GLY A 110 -14.34 -4.72 10.65
N THR A 111 -15.40 -5.32 10.10
CA THR A 111 -15.45 -6.77 9.79
C THR A 111 -15.95 -7.07 8.37
N ASP A 112 -16.14 -6.03 7.56
CA ASP A 112 -16.52 -6.19 6.16
C ASP A 112 -15.36 -6.74 5.31
N GLN A 113 -15.61 -6.98 4.02
CA GLN A 113 -14.60 -7.55 3.12
C GLN A 113 -13.39 -6.64 2.92
N PHE A 114 -13.55 -5.32 2.99
CA PHE A 114 -12.45 -4.36 2.86
C PHE A 114 -11.56 -4.38 4.09
N ALA A 115 -12.17 -4.34 5.28
CA ALA A 115 -11.44 -4.43 6.55
C ALA A 115 -10.64 -5.74 6.62
N LYS A 116 -11.25 -6.87 6.26
CA LYS A 116 -10.57 -8.18 6.21
C LYS A 116 -9.38 -8.17 5.26
N ALA A 117 -9.55 -7.73 4.01
CA ALA A 117 -8.45 -7.70 3.05
C ALA A 117 -7.36 -6.70 3.42
N LEU A 118 -7.72 -5.55 4.01
CA LEU A 118 -6.75 -4.58 4.48
C LEU A 118 -5.89 -5.16 5.61
N ILE A 119 -6.52 -5.75 6.63
CA ILE A 119 -5.82 -6.40 7.76
C ILE A 119 -4.94 -7.55 7.25
N GLU A 120 -5.46 -8.38 6.35
CA GLU A 120 -4.73 -9.50 5.78
C GLU A 120 -3.52 -9.02 4.95
N SER A 121 -3.67 -7.99 4.11
CA SER A 121 -2.56 -7.42 3.33
C SER A 121 -1.47 -6.81 4.22
N ALA A 122 -1.87 -6.15 5.32
CA ALA A 122 -0.94 -5.55 6.26
C ALA A 122 -0.05 -6.60 6.96
N SER A 123 -0.57 -7.81 7.15
CA SER A 123 0.13 -8.90 7.87
C SER A 123 1.46 -9.33 7.22
N ASN A 124 1.61 -9.16 5.90
CA ASN A 124 2.85 -9.45 5.17
C ASN A 124 3.46 -8.21 4.50
N SER A 125 3.02 -7.01 4.88
CA SER A 125 3.50 -5.77 4.32
C SER A 125 4.98 -5.52 4.65
N LYS A 126 5.70 -4.83 3.76
CA LYS A 126 7.12 -4.50 3.90
C LYS A 126 7.36 -3.00 3.72
N LEU A 127 8.19 -2.44 4.58
CA LEU A 127 8.69 -1.07 4.45
C LEU A 127 9.84 -1.02 3.44
N THR A 128 10.09 0.17 2.89
CA THR A 128 11.37 0.43 2.26
C THR A 128 12.52 0.34 3.29
N PRO A 129 13.73 -0.01 2.86
CA PRO A 129 14.91 0.03 3.73
C PRO A 129 15.05 1.37 4.46
N ALA A 130 15.22 1.34 5.78
CA ALA A 130 15.56 2.52 6.59
C ALA A 130 17.04 2.92 6.43
N ALA A 131 17.52 2.92 5.18
CA ALA A 131 18.89 3.27 4.82
C ALA A 131 18.98 4.77 4.50
N PRO A 132 20.02 5.49 4.94
CA PRO A 132 20.21 6.91 4.59
C PRO A 132 20.18 7.16 3.08
N GLY A 133 20.77 6.24 2.31
CA GLY A 133 20.81 6.30 0.85
C GLY A 133 19.53 5.86 0.13
N TRP A 134 18.45 5.52 0.83
CA TRP A 134 17.20 5.08 0.19
C TRP A 134 16.66 6.10 -0.81
N ALA A 135 16.66 7.39 -0.44
CA ALA A 135 16.18 8.45 -1.31
C ALA A 135 16.96 8.53 -2.65
N THR A 136 18.26 8.19 -2.62
CA THR A 136 19.08 8.11 -3.84
C THR A 136 18.66 6.94 -4.72
N VAL A 137 18.39 5.78 -4.14
CA VAL A 137 17.88 4.61 -4.88
C VAL A 137 16.54 4.94 -5.52
N GLU A 138 15.61 5.50 -4.75
CA GLU A 138 14.28 5.87 -5.22
C GLU A 138 14.33 6.92 -6.35
N ALA A 139 15.24 7.89 -6.26
CA ALA A 139 15.40 8.92 -7.29
C ALA A 139 16.18 8.46 -8.53
N SER A 140 16.82 7.28 -8.51
CA SER A 140 17.74 6.85 -9.56
C SER A 140 17.06 6.36 -10.85
N GLY A 141 15.77 6.00 -10.79
CA GLY A 141 15.04 5.34 -11.89
C GLY A 141 15.48 3.90 -12.17
N LYS A 142 16.38 3.34 -11.35
CA LYS A 142 16.97 2.01 -11.58
C LYS A 142 16.03 0.87 -11.20
N LEU A 143 15.10 1.08 -10.27
CA LEU A 143 14.07 0.08 -9.94
C LEU A 143 13.14 -0.14 -11.15
N GLU A 144 12.72 0.93 -11.81
CA GLU A 144 11.90 0.89 -13.03
C GLU A 144 12.66 0.23 -14.18
N GLU A 145 13.93 0.56 -14.36
CA GLU A 145 14.79 -0.09 -15.37
C GLU A 145 14.91 -1.61 -15.12
N PHE A 146 15.11 -2.02 -13.86
CA PHE A 146 15.16 -3.43 -13.47
C PHE A 146 13.86 -4.16 -13.82
N PHE A 147 12.71 -3.62 -13.40
CA PHE A 147 11.41 -4.25 -13.66
C PHE A 147 11.05 -4.26 -15.16
N ALA A 148 11.46 -3.25 -15.92
CA ALA A 148 11.30 -3.25 -17.38
C ALA A 148 12.09 -4.39 -18.03
N LYS A 149 13.36 -4.58 -17.66
CA LYS A 149 14.19 -5.69 -18.17
C LYS A 149 13.63 -7.07 -17.80
N VAL A 150 13.05 -7.22 -16.60
CA VAL A 150 12.36 -8.45 -16.20
C VAL A 150 11.11 -8.67 -17.06
N ALA A 151 10.30 -7.64 -17.30
CA ALA A 151 9.11 -7.72 -18.14
C ALA A 151 9.43 -8.08 -19.60
N ASP A 152 10.59 -7.63 -20.11
CA ASP A 152 11.09 -7.96 -21.45
C ASP A 152 11.69 -9.38 -21.55
N GLY A 153 11.63 -10.17 -20.48
CA GLY A 153 12.04 -11.58 -20.46
C GLY A 153 13.49 -11.84 -20.06
N GLY A 154 14.16 -10.87 -19.43
CA GLY A 154 15.50 -11.06 -18.89
C GLY A 154 15.54 -12.09 -17.74
N ASP A 155 16.72 -12.71 -17.54
CA ASP A 155 16.93 -13.65 -16.45
C ASP A 155 16.89 -12.93 -15.10
N VAL A 156 15.90 -13.28 -14.26
CA VAL A 156 15.62 -12.59 -13.00
C VAL A 156 16.80 -12.69 -12.03
N THR A 157 17.49 -13.83 -11.97
CA THR A 157 18.60 -14.03 -11.03
C THR A 157 19.83 -13.21 -11.43
N ALA A 158 20.18 -13.20 -12.72
CA ALA A 158 21.28 -12.39 -13.24
C ALA A 158 20.99 -10.89 -13.10
N LEU A 159 19.78 -10.44 -13.45
CA LEU A 159 19.38 -9.05 -13.28
C LEU A 159 19.39 -8.63 -11.81
N ALA A 160 18.91 -9.49 -10.90
CA ALA A 160 18.96 -9.17 -9.47
C ALA A 160 20.40 -8.94 -8.99
N ALA A 161 21.34 -9.81 -9.38
CA ALA A 161 22.74 -9.65 -9.02
C ALA A 161 23.37 -8.37 -9.63
N GLU A 162 23.04 -8.03 -10.87
CA GLU A 162 23.48 -6.80 -11.53
C GLU A 162 23.01 -5.56 -10.76
N TYR A 163 21.72 -5.49 -10.44
CA TYR A 163 21.14 -4.32 -9.78
C TYR A 163 21.50 -4.24 -8.30
N ASP A 164 21.71 -5.36 -7.61
CA ASP A 164 22.24 -5.38 -6.24
C ASP A 164 23.61 -4.72 -6.17
N ALA A 165 24.47 -4.94 -7.18
CA ALA A 165 25.77 -4.28 -7.28
C ALA A 165 25.67 -2.76 -7.48
N LEU A 166 24.57 -2.27 -8.07
CA LEU A 166 24.27 -0.84 -8.22
C LEU A 166 23.65 -0.25 -6.95
N PHE A 167 22.71 -0.96 -6.32
CA PHE A 167 21.96 -0.46 -5.16
C PHE A 167 22.76 -0.51 -3.87
N THR A 168 23.55 -1.54 -3.64
CA THR A 168 24.36 -1.69 -2.41
C THR A 168 25.21 -0.44 -2.10
N PRO A 169 25.99 0.12 -3.04
CA PRO A 169 26.75 1.34 -2.76
C PRO A 169 25.84 2.57 -2.56
N MET A 170 24.72 2.68 -3.29
CA MET A 170 23.77 3.79 -3.12
C MET A 170 23.13 3.79 -1.73
N LEU A 171 22.67 2.62 -1.26
CA LEU A 171 22.05 2.45 0.06
C LEU A 171 23.01 2.80 1.19
N ASN A 172 24.30 2.51 1.02
CA ASN A 172 25.35 2.76 2.00
C ASN A 172 25.97 4.16 1.91
N ALA A 173 25.61 4.96 0.90
CA ALA A 173 26.03 6.35 0.82
C ALA A 173 25.43 7.16 1.97
N LYS A 174 26.23 8.07 2.55
CA LYS A 174 25.86 8.94 3.66
C LYS A 174 25.54 10.35 3.18
#